data_AF-C8VWG5-F1
#
_entry.id   AF-C8VWG5-F1
#
_cell.length_a   1.000
_cell.length_b   1.000
_cell.length_c   1.000
_cell.angle_alpha   90.00
_cell.angle_beta   90.00
_cell.angle_gamma   90.00
#
_symmetry.space_group_name_H-M   'P 1'
#
loop_
_entity.id
_entity.type
_entity.pdbx_description
1 polymer ?
#
loop_
_entity_poly.entity_id
_entity_poly.type
_entity_poly.pdbx_seq_one_letter_code
_entity_poly.pdbx_strand_id
1 'polypeptide(L)'
;MSLFSKLLNSTDKNRRLRTNETKFGTTFFKDINEFDAVVQNVADINNSLLNSREEIKSMISEVSETAMCTQGMVNELDKHVTEVIQQMAETNLSLKKTKEFGEEGAISLEKANTEMEVIQKQVLDSIKIYSRLQDDVKTFGEMLEAIKSFADQTKLLALNASIEAARAGEAGSGFAVVAQEISKLAVKSKKMADGVSITLTQIEDSAAMVMQSMNKGAAGIQTGMNLINQVNDICRIIVEDMANSVLAVEKANRGAEALDLGMDGVQAVAQEINDVVSKFENISEHTSNELITQSGSVQQLVSYLQKIRKYDAANMVS
;
A
#
# COMPACT_ATOMS: atom_id res chain seq x y z
N MET A 1 33.82 14.76 -123.71
CA MET A 1 32.65 14.26 -122.95
C MET A 1 33.01 13.36 -121.76
N SER A 2 34.00 12.45 -121.83
CA SER A 2 34.31 11.45 -120.77
C SER A 2 34.90 12.02 -119.44
N LEU A 3 35.77 13.03 -119.49
CA LEU A 3 36.40 13.61 -118.29
C LEU A 3 35.45 14.49 -117.46
N PHE A 4 34.57 15.25 -118.10
CA PHE A 4 33.63 16.16 -117.43
C PHE A 4 32.53 15.41 -116.67
N SER A 5 32.06 14.28 -117.21
CA SER A 5 31.13 13.35 -116.54
C SER A 5 31.76 12.71 -115.29
N LYS A 6 33.04 12.30 -115.35
CA LYS A 6 33.77 11.77 -114.19
C LYS A 6 34.01 12.82 -113.10
N LEU A 7 34.30 14.07 -113.49
CA LEU A 7 34.43 15.20 -112.58
C LEU A 7 33.10 15.51 -111.89
N LEU A 8 32.00 15.65 -112.64
CA LEU A 8 30.65 15.86 -112.08
C LEU A 8 30.25 14.74 -111.11
N ASN A 9 30.52 13.47 -111.46
CA ASN A 9 30.20 12.32 -110.61
C ASN A 9 31.09 12.28 -109.35
N SER A 10 32.35 12.71 -109.46
CA SER A 10 33.26 12.91 -108.31
C SER A 10 32.79 14.05 -107.41
N THR A 11 32.36 15.18 -107.97
CA THR A 11 31.84 16.33 -107.23
C THR A 11 30.52 15.98 -106.53
N ASP A 12 29.63 15.22 -107.17
CA ASP A 12 28.35 14.80 -106.60
C ASP A 12 28.54 13.71 -105.53
N LYS A 13 29.52 12.80 -105.73
CA LYS A 13 29.97 11.85 -104.69
C LYS A 13 30.58 12.58 -103.50
N ASN A 14 31.46 13.57 -103.71
CA ASN A 14 32.04 14.40 -102.66
C ASN A 14 30.96 15.23 -101.94
N ARG A 15 29.94 15.72 -102.65
CA ARG A 15 28.81 16.44 -102.06
C ARG A 15 27.94 15.52 -101.18
N ARG A 16 27.66 14.30 -101.65
CA ARG A 16 26.96 13.26 -100.86
C ARG A 16 27.77 12.82 -99.64
N LEU A 17 29.09 12.66 -99.79
CA LEU A 17 30.00 12.37 -98.67
C LEU A 17 29.97 13.50 -97.63
N ARG A 18 30.13 14.76 -98.05
CA ARG A 18 30.00 15.93 -97.15
C ARG A 18 28.64 16.01 -96.46
N THR A 19 27.55 15.69 -97.16
CA THR A 19 26.20 15.72 -96.59
C THR A 19 26.00 14.57 -95.58
N ASN A 20 26.53 13.39 -95.87
CA ASN A 20 26.53 12.26 -94.94
C ASN A 20 27.43 12.51 -93.72
N GLU A 21 28.60 13.13 -93.90
CA GLU A 21 29.51 13.56 -92.82
C GLU A 21 28.83 14.60 -91.93
N THR A 22 28.14 15.59 -92.53
CA THR A 22 27.39 16.61 -91.78
C THR A 22 26.24 15.97 -90.99
N LYS A 23 25.48 15.06 -91.62
CA LYS A 23 24.36 14.37 -90.96
C LYS A 23 24.82 13.40 -89.86
N PHE A 24 25.96 12.74 -90.06
CA PHE A 24 26.60 11.91 -89.05
C PHE A 24 27.06 12.76 -87.86
N GLY A 25 27.74 13.88 -88.13
CA GLY A 25 28.15 14.83 -87.10
C GLY A 25 26.96 15.32 -86.27
N THR A 26 25.89 15.81 -86.92
CA THR A 26 24.71 16.32 -86.18
C THR A 26 24.00 15.24 -85.35
N THR A 27 23.92 14.00 -85.85
CA THR A 27 23.34 12.87 -85.10
C THR A 27 24.24 12.46 -83.93
N PHE A 28 25.55 12.34 -84.15
CA PHE A 28 26.54 12.03 -83.12
C PHE A 28 26.56 13.07 -82.00
N PHE A 29 26.43 14.37 -82.33
CA PHE A 29 26.34 15.43 -81.32
C PHE A 29 25.06 15.40 -80.50
N LYS A 30 23.95 15.05 -81.14
CA LYS A 30 22.71 14.81 -80.42
C LYS A 30 22.89 13.68 -79.41
N ASP A 31 23.46 12.55 -79.83
CA ASP A 31 23.72 11.39 -78.96
C ASP A 31 24.72 11.72 -77.83
N ILE A 32 25.76 12.52 -78.09
CA ILE A 32 26.71 13.00 -77.06
C ILE A 32 26.05 13.92 -76.04
N ASN A 33 25.14 14.81 -76.47
CA ASN A 33 24.41 15.68 -75.55
C ASN A 33 23.38 14.90 -74.73
N GLU A 34 22.71 13.90 -75.32
CA GLU A 34 21.85 12.97 -74.58
C GLU A 34 22.67 12.14 -73.57
N PHE A 35 23.85 11.67 -73.95
CA PHE A 35 24.76 10.95 -73.05
C PHE A 35 25.31 11.84 -71.92
N ASP A 36 25.66 13.10 -72.20
CA ASP A 36 26.05 14.09 -71.17
C ASP A 36 24.92 14.30 -70.17
N ALA A 37 23.67 14.42 -70.63
CA ALA A 37 22.50 14.51 -69.76
C ALA A 37 22.33 13.26 -68.87
N VAL A 38 22.57 12.05 -69.40
CA VAL A 38 22.58 10.81 -68.61
C VAL A 38 23.69 10.82 -67.56
N VAL A 39 24.90 11.25 -67.91
CA VAL A 39 26.04 11.34 -66.97
C VAL A 39 25.76 12.33 -65.84
N GLN A 40 25.16 13.49 -66.15
CA GLN A 40 24.73 14.46 -65.13
C GLN A 40 23.64 13.88 -64.22
N ASN A 41 22.62 13.21 -64.79
CA ASN A 41 21.60 12.55 -63.98
C ASN A 41 22.20 11.50 -63.03
N VAL A 42 23.20 10.73 -63.47
CA VAL A 42 23.90 9.76 -62.61
C VAL A 42 24.71 10.46 -61.52
N ALA A 43 25.34 11.60 -61.84
CA ALA A 43 26.05 12.42 -60.84
C ALA A 43 25.09 12.97 -59.77
N ASP A 44 23.91 13.45 -60.18
CA ASP A 44 22.87 13.95 -59.28
C ASP A 44 22.32 12.84 -58.38
N ILE A 45 22.03 11.65 -58.94
CA ILE A 45 21.61 10.47 -58.17
C ILE A 45 22.66 10.10 -57.12
N ASN A 46 23.95 10.10 -57.48
CA ASN A 46 25.04 9.83 -56.54
C ASN A 46 25.08 10.83 -55.38
N ASN A 47 24.91 12.12 -55.68
CA ASN A 47 24.89 13.17 -54.65
C ASN A 47 23.68 13.01 -53.72
N SER A 48 22.50 12.69 -54.26
CA SER A 48 21.32 12.36 -53.45
C SER A 48 21.55 11.15 -52.56
N LEU A 49 22.18 10.08 -53.07
CA LEU A 49 22.50 8.88 -52.30
C LEU A 49 23.54 9.15 -51.20
N LEU A 50 24.50 10.04 -51.42
CA LEU A 50 25.44 10.48 -50.38
C LEU A 50 24.72 11.21 -49.23
N ASN A 51 23.74 12.06 -49.55
CA ASN A 51 22.93 12.73 -48.54
C ASN A 51 22.07 11.73 -47.75
N SER A 52 21.36 10.82 -48.44
CA SER A 52 20.59 9.76 -47.79
C SER A 52 21.45 8.86 -46.90
N ARG A 53 22.73 8.66 -47.25
CA ARG A 53 23.68 7.90 -46.43
C ARG A 53 24.02 8.61 -45.12
N GLU A 54 24.22 9.93 -45.13
CA GLU A 54 24.43 10.69 -43.89
C GLU A 54 23.16 10.69 -43.02
N GLU A 55 21.97 10.77 -43.63
CA GLU A 55 20.70 10.61 -42.92
C GLU A 55 20.57 9.23 -42.27
N ILE A 56 20.89 8.15 -42.99
CA ILE A 56 20.93 6.77 -42.44
C ILE A 56 21.89 6.68 -41.26
N LYS A 57 23.07 7.29 -41.36
CA LYS A 57 24.05 7.27 -40.27
C LYS A 57 23.53 7.99 -39.01
N SER A 58 22.83 9.11 -39.17
CA SER A 58 22.17 9.79 -38.05
C SER A 58 21.09 8.90 -37.43
N MET A 59 20.24 8.28 -38.27
CA MET A 59 19.20 7.36 -37.80
C MET A 59 19.77 6.15 -37.04
N ILE A 60 20.88 5.57 -37.51
CA ILE A 60 21.57 4.47 -36.81
C ILE A 60 21.98 4.90 -35.40
N SER A 61 22.55 6.11 -35.26
CA SER A 61 22.98 6.63 -33.97
C SER A 61 21.79 6.82 -33.01
N GLU A 62 20.69 7.42 -33.48
CA GLU A 62 19.48 7.65 -32.68
C GLU A 62 18.81 6.33 -32.24
N VAL A 63 18.74 5.35 -33.16
CA VAL A 63 18.17 4.03 -32.87
C VAL A 63 19.05 3.25 -31.89
N SER A 64 20.39 3.34 -32.03
CA SER A 64 21.32 2.71 -31.10
C SER A 64 21.22 3.33 -29.69
N GLU A 65 21.10 4.64 -29.57
CA GLU A 65 20.89 5.31 -28.29
C GLU A 65 19.58 4.87 -27.64
N THR A 66 18.50 4.80 -28.44
CA THR A 66 17.20 4.32 -27.99
C THR A 66 17.27 2.87 -27.47
N ALA A 67 18.02 2.00 -28.14
CA ALA A 67 18.23 0.61 -27.71
C ALA A 67 18.97 0.54 -26.35
N MET A 68 20.02 1.34 -26.19
CA MET A 68 20.77 1.41 -24.93
C MET A 68 19.91 1.93 -23.78
N CYS A 69 19.12 2.98 -24.00
CA CYS A 69 18.17 3.48 -23.01
C CYS A 69 17.13 2.42 -22.63
N THR A 70 16.58 1.71 -23.62
CA THR A 70 15.61 0.63 -23.39
C THR A 70 16.20 -0.49 -22.55
N GLN A 71 17.44 -0.90 -22.84
CA GLN A 71 18.12 -1.93 -22.04
C GLN A 71 18.39 -1.46 -20.61
N GLY A 72 18.78 -0.20 -20.41
CA GLY A 72 18.94 0.39 -19.08
C GLY A 72 17.64 0.38 -18.28
N MET A 73 16.51 0.72 -18.93
CA MET A 73 15.19 0.68 -18.31
C MET A 73 14.77 -0.74 -17.93
N VAL A 74 15.03 -1.74 -18.78
CA VAL A 74 14.75 -3.16 -18.47
C VAL A 74 15.50 -3.60 -17.20
N ASN A 75 16.80 -3.30 -17.11
CA ASN A 75 17.59 -3.70 -15.94
C ASN A 75 17.11 -3.06 -14.63
N GLU A 76 16.70 -1.78 -14.66
CA GLU A 76 16.17 -1.12 -13.46
C GLU A 76 14.78 -1.67 -13.08
N LEU A 77 13.95 -1.95 -14.09
CA LEU A 77 12.63 -2.52 -13.90
C LEU A 77 12.70 -3.95 -13.32
N ASP A 78 13.65 -4.78 -13.77
CA ASP A 78 13.90 -6.14 -13.26
C ASP A 78 14.24 -6.13 -11.75
N LYS A 79 15.13 -5.21 -11.37
CA LYS A 79 15.47 -4.97 -9.97
C LYS A 79 14.24 -4.56 -9.15
N HIS A 80 13.42 -3.64 -9.67
CA HIS A 80 12.21 -3.21 -8.98
C HIS A 80 11.17 -4.33 -8.86
N VAL A 81 10.99 -5.17 -9.88
CA VAL A 81 10.10 -6.34 -9.78
C VAL A 81 10.56 -7.29 -8.70
N THR A 82 11.86 -7.58 -8.63
CA THR A 82 12.44 -8.42 -7.58
C THR A 82 12.20 -7.83 -6.18
N GLU A 83 12.45 -6.52 -6.00
CA GLU A 83 12.19 -5.81 -4.74
C GLU A 83 10.70 -5.88 -4.33
N VAL A 84 9.80 -5.69 -5.31
CA VAL A 84 8.35 -5.75 -5.10
C VAL A 84 7.91 -7.15 -4.67
N ILE A 85 8.42 -8.22 -5.29
CA ILE A 85 8.13 -9.61 -4.91
C ILE A 85 8.61 -9.89 -3.48
N GLN A 86 9.83 -9.44 -3.13
CA GLN A 86 10.34 -9.60 -1.76
C GLN A 86 9.46 -8.86 -0.74
N GLN A 87 9.09 -7.61 -1.03
CA GLN A 87 8.24 -6.81 -0.16
C GLN A 87 6.85 -7.45 0.02
N MET A 88 6.31 -8.10 -1.01
CA MET A 88 5.06 -8.85 -0.93
C MET A 88 5.18 -10.08 -0.03
N ALA A 89 6.27 -10.83 -0.11
CA ALA A 89 6.52 -11.98 0.76
C ALA A 89 6.59 -11.57 2.23
N GLU A 90 7.31 -10.48 2.54
CA GLU A 90 7.39 -9.91 3.88
C GLU A 90 6.02 -9.40 4.37
N THR A 91 5.28 -8.72 3.50
CA THR A 91 3.92 -8.24 3.79
C THR A 91 2.98 -9.41 4.10
N ASN A 92 3.01 -10.48 3.32
CA ASN A 92 2.21 -11.69 3.57
C ASN A 92 2.51 -12.33 4.93
N LEU A 93 3.80 -12.41 5.31
CA LEU A 93 4.18 -12.92 6.62
C LEU A 93 3.64 -12.03 7.75
N SER A 94 3.72 -10.71 7.58
CA SER A 94 3.20 -9.73 8.54
C SER A 94 1.67 -9.81 8.67
N LEU A 95 0.96 -9.93 7.56
CA LEU A 95 -0.50 -10.11 7.52
C LEU A 95 -0.92 -11.40 8.25
N LYS A 96 -0.20 -12.51 8.02
CA LYS A 96 -0.47 -13.77 8.70
C LYS A 96 -0.33 -13.65 10.22
N LYS A 97 0.78 -13.06 10.69
CA LYS A 97 1.00 -12.84 12.13
C LYS A 97 -0.06 -11.91 12.73
N THR A 98 -0.43 -10.85 12.03
CA THR A 98 -1.45 -9.90 12.50
C THR A 98 -2.81 -10.56 12.59
N LYS A 99 -3.16 -11.43 11.63
CA LYS A 99 -4.37 -12.25 11.69
C LYS A 99 -4.37 -13.18 12.91
N GLU A 100 -3.27 -13.90 13.14
CA GLU A 100 -3.10 -14.79 14.30
C GLU A 100 -3.29 -14.01 15.62
N PHE A 101 -2.66 -12.83 15.76
CA PHE A 101 -2.88 -11.98 16.93
C PHE A 101 -4.31 -11.47 17.09
N GLY A 102 -5.00 -11.17 15.98
CA GLY A 102 -6.41 -10.80 16.01
C GLY A 102 -7.31 -11.94 16.52
N GLU A 103 -7.06 -13.17 16.06
CA GLU A 103 -7.78 -14.38 16.48
C GLU A 103 -7.50 -14.72 17.96
N GLU A 104 -6.24 -14.70 18.38
CA GLU A 104 -5.85 -14.91 19.79
C GLU A 104 -6.42 -13.83 20.72
N GLY A 105 -6.45 -12.58 20.24
CA GLY A 105 -7.07 -11.46 20.93
C GLY A 105 -8.56 -11.68 21.16
N ALA A 106 -9.29 -12.11 20.12
CA ALA A 106 -10.72 -12.41 20.22
C ALA A 106 -11.00 -13.53 21.26
N ILE A 107 -10.23 -14.62 21.24
CA ILE A 107 -10.35 -15.72 22.21
C ILE A 107 -10.07 -15.22 23.64
N SER A 108 -9.08 -14.35 23.82
CA SER A 108 -8.74 -13.79 25.12
C SER A 108 -9.84 -12.87 25.66
N LEU A 109 -10.48 -12.11 24.78
CA LEU A 109 -11.62 -11.24 25.13
C LEU A 109 -12.88 -12.05 25.47
N GLU A 110 -13.14 -13.16 24.78
CA GLU A 110 -14.24 -14.06 25.12
C GLU A 110 -14.08 -14.65 26.53
N LYS A 111 -12.85 -15.07 26.89
CA LYS A 111 -12.52 -15.50 28.25
C LYS A 111 -12.72 -14.37 29.26
N ALA A 112 -12.23 -13.16 28.95
CA ALA A 112 -12.40 -12.00 29.82
C ALA A 112 -13.88 -11.64 30.03
N ASN A 113 -14.72 -11.74 28.99
CA ASN A 113 -16.16 -11.52 29.12
C ASN A 113 -16.80 -12.56 30.05
N THR A 114 -16.44 -13.84 29.91
CA THR A 114 -16.92 -14.93 30.77
C THR A 114 -16.53 -14.69 32.24
N GLU A 115 -15.29 -14.28 32.51
CA GLU A 115 -14.85 -13.94 33.87
C GLU A 115 -15.62 -12.74 34.43
N MET A 116 -15.91 -11.72 33.62
CA MET A 116 -16.71 -10.57 34.04
C MET A 116 -18.15 -10.95 34.39
N GLU A 117 -18.76 -11.89 33.68
CA GLU A 117 -20.08 -12.44 34.02
C GLU A 117 -20.06 -13.18 35.37
N VAL A 118 -18.99 -13.94 35.65
CA VAL A 118 -18.79 -14.60 36.95
C VAL A 118 -18.67 -13.57 38.07
N ILE A 119 -17.86 -12.53 37.88
CA ILE A 119 -17.69 -11.45 38.87
C ILE A 119 -19.02 -10.69 39.06
N GLN A 120 -19.76 -10.40 37.98
CA GLN A 120 -21.08 -9.76 38.06
C GLN A 120 -22.02 -10.57 38.96
N LYS A 121 -22.07 -11.89 38.76
CA LYS A 121 -22.88 -12.79 39.57
C LYS A 121 -22.47 -12.77 41.04
N GLN A 122 -21.17 -12.81 41.34
CA GLN A 122 -20.66 -12.73 42.71
C GLN A 122 -21.03 -11.42 43.41
N VAL A 123 -20.98 -10.30 42.69
CA VAL A 123 -21.43 -8.99 43.21
C VAL A 123 -22.93 -9.01 43.50
N LEU A 124 -23.74 -9.52 42.57
CA LEU A 124 -25.20 -9.63 42.78
C LEU A 124 -25.56 -10.54 43.96
N ASP A 125 -24.85 -11.64 44.15
CA ASP A 125 -25.06 -12.51 45.30
C ASP A 125 -24.62 -11.84 46.61
N SER A 126 -23.56 -11.04 46.58
CA SER A 126 -23.14 -10.24 47.74
C SER A 126 -24.17 -9.17 48.12
N ILE A 127 -24.84 -8.56 47.14
CA ILE A 127 -25.95 -7.63 47.36
C ILE A 127 -27.12 -8.32 48.07
N LYS A 128 -27.42 -9.58 47.73
CA LYS A 128 -28.45 -10.37 48.44
C LYS A 128 -28.06 -10.65 49.89
N ILE A 129 -26.79 -11.00 50.14
CA ILE A 129 -26.28 -11.21 51.50
C ILE A 129 -26.39 -9.91 52.32
N TYR A 130 -26.06 -8.77 51.72
CA TYR A 130 -26.24 -7.46 52.35
C TYR A 130 -27.70 -7.19 52.74
N SER A 131 -28.65 -7.47 51.84
CA SER A 131 -30.09 -7.30 52.15
C SER A 131 -30.50 -8.09 53.38
N ARG A 132 -30.01 -9.33 53.53
CA ARG A 132 -30.29 -10.15 54.71
C ARG A 132 -29.63 -9.58 55.98
N LEU A 133 -28.40 -9.10 55.88
CA LEU A 133 -27.72 -8.44 57.00
C LEU A 133 -28.49 -7.20 57.48
N GLN A 134 -29.07 -6.43 56.55
CA GLN A 134 -29.87 -5.25 56.89
C GLN A 134 -31.13 -5.65 57.68
N ASP A 135 -31.80 -6.73 57.30
CA ASP A 135 -32.96 -7.27 58.03
C ASP A 135 -32.58 -7.76 59.44
N ASP A 136 -31.45 -8.47 59.55
CA ASP A 136 -30.93 -8.97 60.84
C ASP A 136 -30.58 -7.81 61.78
N VAL A 137 -29.93 -6.77 61.26
CA VAL A 137 -29.55 -5.56 62.01
C VAL A 137 -30.79 -4.81 62.50
N LYS A 138 -31.79 -4.63 61.63
CA LYS A 138 -33.08 -4.02 62.03
C LYS A 138 -33.75 -4.81 63.14
N THR A 139 -33.80 -6.14 63.02
CA THR A 139 -34.37 -7.04 64.03
C THR A 139 -33.63 -6.91 65.37
N PHE A 140 -32.30 -6.82 65.34
CA PHE A 140 -31.49 -6.58 66.54
C PHE A 140 -31.77 -5.22 67.18
N GLY A 141 -32.00 -4.18 66.37
CA GLY A 141 -32.40 -2.85 66.85
C GLY A 141 -33.72 -2.90 67.61
N GLU A 142 -34.73 -3.60 67.07
CA GLU A 142 -36.03 -3.80 67.74
C GLU A 142 -35.89 -4.55 69.07
N MET A 143 -35.03 -5.58 69.12
CA MET A 143 -34.73 -6.31 70.36
C MET A 143 -34.04 -5.43 71.42
N LEU A 144 -33.10 -4.57 71.02
CA LEU A 144 -32.42 -3.66 71.94
C LEU A 144 -33.38 -2.63 72.55
N GLU A 145 -34.31 -2.08 71.75
CA GLU A 145 -35.35 -1.20 72.27
C GLU A 145 -36.25 -1.91 73.28
N ALA A 146 -36.61 -3.18 73.04
CA ALA A 146 -37.34 -3.99 74.01
C ALA A 146 -36.55 -4.19 75.32
N ILE A 147 -35.25 -4.47 75.24
CA ILE A 147 -34.37 -4.62 76.42
C ILE A 147 -34.28 -3.31 77.22
N LYS A 148 -34.13 -2.17 76.54
CA LYS A 148 -34.13 -0.85 77.20
C LYS A 148 -35.46 -0.62 77.93
N SER A 149 -36.58 -0.93 77.28
CA SER A 149 -37.92 -0.84 77.87
C SER A 149 -38.06 -1.75 79.10
N PHE A 150 -37.60 -3.00 79.04
CA PHE A 150 -37.60 -3.91 80.19
C PHE A 150 -36.71 -3.42 81.33
N ALA A 151 -35.55 -2.84 81.04
CA ALA A 151 -34.68 -2.25 82.04
C ALA A 151 -35.35 -1.05 82.73
N ASP A 152 -36.01 -0.17 81.97
CA ASP A 152 -36.75 0.97 82.53
C ASP A 152 -37.94 0.52 83.41
N GLN A 153 -38.70 -0.48 82.95
CA GLN A 153 -39.79 -1.08 83.74
C GLN A 153 -39.27 -1.74 85.02
N THR A 154 -38.17 -2.50 84.94
CA THR A 154 -37.54 -3.16 86.09
C THR A 154 -37.02 -2.12 87.09
N LYS A 155 -36.46 -1.01 86.61
CA LYS A 155 -36.01 0.10 87.46
C LYS A 155 -37.19 0.75 88.20
N LEU A 156 -38.32 0.96 87.52
CA LEU A 156 -39.54 1.49 88.13
C LEU A 156 -40.14 0.52 89.17
N LEU A 157 -40.18 -0.77 88.86
CA LEU A 157 -40.61 -1.82 89.80
C LEU A 157 -39.72 -1.85 91.05
N ALA A 158 -38.40 -1.80 90.86
CA ALA A 158 -37.43 -1.77 91.94
C ALA A 158 -37.56 -0.50 92.80
N LEU A 159 -37.84 0.65 92.19
CA LEU A 159 -38.13 1.89 92.92
C LEU A 159 -39.38 1.76 93.78
N ASN A 160 -40.48 1.23 93.22
CA ASN A 160 -41.71 1.00 93.97
C ASN A 160 -41.50 0.03 95.14
N ALA A 161 -40.74 -1.05 94.92
CA ALA A 161 -40.39 -2.01 95.98
C ALA A 161 -39.52 -1.36 97.07
N SER A 162 -38.57 -0.48 96.70
CA SER A 162 -37.74 0.25 97.65
C SER A 162 -38.57 1.23 98.50
N ILE A 163 -39.58 1.88 97.91
CA ILE A 163 -40.50 2.77 98.62
C ILE A 163 -41.33 1.97 99.64
N GLU A 164 -41.89 0.83 99.23
CA GLU A 164 -42.72 0.02 100.12
C GLU A 164 -41.90 -0.66 101.23
N ALA A 165 -40.65 -1.05 100.94
CA ALA A 165 -39.71 -1.55 101.93
C ALA A 165 -39.35 -0.47 102.98
N ALA A 166 -39.17 0.78 102.57
CA ALA A 166 -38.96 1.90 103.50
C ALA A 166 -40.21 2.16 104.36
N ARG A 167 -41.41 1.97 103.79
CA ARG A 167 -42.69 2.13 104.47
C ARG A 167 -42.93 1.09 105.56
N ALA A 168 -42.38 -0.12 105.39
CA ALA A 168 -42.43 -1.20 106.38
C ALA A 168 -41.42 -1.04 107.56
N GLY A 169 -40.59 0.00 107.56
CA GLY A 169 -39.65 0.28 108.65
C GLY A 169 -38.57 -0.79 108.81
N GLU A 170 -38.26 -1.21 110.05
CA GLU A 170 -37.21 -2.22 110.31
C GLU A 170 -37.50 -3.58 109.65
N ALA A 171 -38.77 -3.98 109.54
CA ALA A 171 -39.18 -5.23 108.92
C ALA A 171 -38.90 -5.27 107.40
N GLY A 172 -38.78 -4.11 106.75
CA GLY A 172 -38.50 -3.98 105.32
C GLY A 172 -37.03 -3.79 104.96
N SER A 173 -36.13 -3.67 105.94
CA SER A 173 -34.72 -3.30 105.69
C SER A 173 -33.99 -4.23 104.72
N GLY A 174 -34.19 -5.55 104.83
CA GLY A 174 -33.61 -6.54 103.90
C GLY A 174 -34.19 -6.42 102.48
N PHE A 175 -35.49 -6.14 102.34
CA PHE A 175 -36.13 -5.93 101.04
C PHE A 175 -35.68 -4.62 100.38
N ALA A 176 -35.40 -3.58 101.16
CA ALA A 176 -34.89 -2.31 100.65
C ALA A 176 -33.51 -2.49 99.97
N VAL A 177 -32.62 -3.28 100.58
CA VAL A 177 -31.30 -3.59 100.00
C VAL A 177 -31.43 -4.34 98.68
N VAL A 178 -32.32 -5.34 98.62
CA VAL A 178 -32.58 -6.10 97.38
C VAL A 178 -33.16 -5.20 96.29
N ALA A 179 -34.15 -4.37 96.62
CA ALA A 179 -34.76 -3.43 95.68
C ALA A 179 -33.73 -2.43 95.11
N GLN A 180 -32.83 -1.92 95.95
CA GLN A 180 -31.77 -1.01 95.49
C GLN A 180 -30.77 -1.71 94.57
N GLU A 181 -30.45 -2.97 94.82
CA GLU A 181 -29.55 -3.76 93.97
C GLU A 181 -30.20 -4.10 92.61
N ILE A 182 -31.49 -4.45 92.59
CA ILE A 182 -32.25 -4.63 91.34
C ILE A 182 -32.28 -3.34 90.52
N SER A 183 -32.49 -2.19 91.17
CA SER A 183 -32.49 -0.88 90.49
C SER A 183 -31.13 -0.57 89.84
N LYS A 184 -30.02 -0.84 90.54
CA LYS A 184 -28.67 -0.71 89.96
C LYS A 184 -28.47 -1.67 88.77
N LEU A 185 -28.93 -2.91 88.89
CA LEU A 185 -28.81 -3.90 87.83
C LEU A 185 -29.60 -3.50 86.57
N ALA A 186 -30.78 -2.92 86.76
CA ALA A 186 -31.60 -2.36 85.69
C ALA A 186 -30.90 -1.18 84.98
N VAL A 187 -30.34 -0.23 85.74
CA VAL A 187 -29.55 0.89 85.18
C VAL A 187 -28.33 0.37 84.42
N LYS A 188 -27.62 -0.62 84.96
CA LYS A 188 -26.46 -1.24 84.30
C LYS A 188 -26.87 -1.95 83.01
N SER A 189 -28.00 -2.66 83.01
CA SER A 189 -28.54 -3.35 81.84
C SER A 189 -28.92 -2.36 80.73
N LYS A 190 -29.58 -1.26 81.06
CA LYS A 190 -29.87 -0.18 80.11
C LYS A 190 -28.60 0.41 79.50
N LYS A 191 -27.60 0.71 80.34
CA LYS A 191 -26.31 1.23 79.87
C LYS A 191 -25.59 0.25 78.93
N MET A 192 -25.67 -1.05 79.18
CA MET A 192 -25.15 -2.07 78.28
C MET A 192 -25.92 -2.11 76.96
N ALA A 193 -27.25 -2.04 76.99
CA ALA A 193 -28.08 -1.98 75.79
C ALA A 193 -27.79 -0.73 74.94
N ASP A 194 -27.57 0.43 75.57
CA ASP A 194 -27.14 1.66 74.89
C ASP A 194 -25.76 1.48 74.23
N GLY A 195 -24.83 0.83 74.92
CA GLY A 195 -23.51 0.51 74.35
C GLY A 195 -23.60 -0.40 73.12
N VAL A 196 -24.42 -1.45 73.17
CA VAL A 196 -24.66 -2.33 72.01
C VAL A 196 -25.37 -1.59 70.88
N SER A 197 -26.29 -0.67 71.20
CA SER A 197 -26.98 0.18 70.21
C SER A 197 -26.00 1.03 69.42
N ILE A 198 -24.97 1.60 70.06
CA ILE A 198 -23.92 2.37 69.37
C ILE A 198 -23.14 1.47 68.41
N THR A 199 -22.75 0.27 68.84
CA THR A 199 -22.06 -0.70 67.97
C THR A 199 -22.93 -1.14 66.80
N LEU A 200 -24.25 -1.29 67.01
CA LEU A 200 -25.19 -1.64 65.95
C LEU A 200 -25.24 -0.53 64.87
N THR A 201 -25.32 0.74 65.27
CA THR A 201 -25.26 1.87 64.33
C THR A 201 -23.94 1.90 63.55
N GLN A 202 -22.81 1.59 64.19
CA GLN A 202 -21.52 1.49 63.49
C GLN A 202 -21.50 0.35 62.45
N ILE A 203 -22.18 -0.77 62.73
CA ILE A 203 -22.36 -1.87 61.79
C ILE A 203 -23.25 -1.43 60.62
N GLU A 204 -24.35 -0.72 60.88
CA GLU A 204 -25.22 -0.14 59.82
C GLU A 204 -24.44 0.77 58.88
N ASP A 205 -23.68 1.72 59.42
CA ASP A 205 -22.86 2.65 58.64
C ASP A 205 -21.83 1.91 57.79
N SER A 206 -21.12 0.94 58.39
CA SER A 206 -20.12 0.12 57.69
C SER A 206 -20.76 -0.69 56.57
N ALA A 207 -21.94 -1.27 56.82
CA ALA A 207 -22.68 -2.04 55.84
C ALA A 207 -23.14 -1.14 54.68
N ALA A 208 -23.62 0.08 54.96
CA ALA A 208 -24.00 1.04 53.93
C ALA A 208 -22.81 1.41 53.00
N MET A 209 -21.61 1.58 53.56
CA MET A 209 -20.39 1.80 52.77
C MET A 209 -20.05 0.60 51.88
N VAL A 210 -20.24 -0.63 52.37
CA VAL A 210 -20.05 -1.85 51.58
C VAL A 210 -21.03 -1.90 50.40
N MET A 211 -22.31 -1.60 50.63
CA MET A 211 -23.33 -1.56 49.59
C MET A 211 -23.03 -0.50 48.52
N GLN A 212 -22.58 0.70 48.93
CA GLN A 212 -22.14 1.73 47.98
C GLN A 212 -20.98 1.23 47.11
N SER A 213 -20.02 0.52 47.71
CA SER A 213 -18.86 -0.05 47.00
C SER A 213 -19.28 -1.16 46.03
N MET A 214 -20.22 -2.04 46.43
CA MET A 214 -20.78 -3.08 45.57
C MET A 214 -21.54 -2.50 44.37
N ASN A 215 -22.34 -1.44 44.56
CA ASN A 215 -23.04 -0.76 43.45
C ASN A 215 -22.05 -0.13 42.46
N LYS A 216 -20.99 0.50 42.96
CA LYS A 216 -19.89 1.02 42.10
C LYS A 216 -19.20 -0.13 41.36
N GLY A 217 -18.95 -1.25 42.03
CA GLY A 217 -18.38 -2.46 41.43
C GLY A 217 -19.25 -3.00 40.30
N ALA A 218 -20.56 -3.14 40.51
CA ALA A 218 -21.51 -3.59 39.49
C ALA A 218 -21.52 -2.67 38.25
N ALA A 219 -21.52 -1.35 38.45
CA ALA A 219 -21.45 -0.38 37.36
C ALA A 219 -20.10 -0.46 36.60
N GLY A 220 -18.99 -0.65 37.33
CA GLY A 220 -17.66 -0.84 36.76
C GLY A 220 -17.57 -2.12 35.90
N ILE A 221 -18.17 -3.21 36.37
CA ILE A 221 -18.25 -4.47 35.62
C ILE A 221 -19.04 -4.28 34.31
N GLN A 222 -20.21 -3.65 34.37
CA GLN A 222 -21.00 -3.38 33.16
C GLN A 222 -20.24 -2.54 32.13
N THR A 223 -19.50 -1.53 32.61
CA THR A 223 -18.64 -0.71 31.75
C THR A 223 -17.52 -1.55 31.12
N GLY A 224 -16.88 -2.42 31.91
CA GLY A 224 -15.84 -3.32 31.43
C GLY A 224 -16.35 -4.33 30.40
N MET A 225 -17.54 -4.91 30.59
CA MET A 225 -18.18 -5.79 29.60
C MET A 225 -18.43 -5.06 28.27
N ASN A 226 -18.92 -3.82 28.32
CA ASN A 226 -19.13 -3.02 27.11
C ASN A 226 -17.81 -2.75 26.37
N LEU A 227 -16.73 -2.44 27.10
CA LEU A 227 -15.40 -2.25 26.52
C LEU A 227 -14.87 -3.54 25.89
N ILE A 228 -15.01 -4.69 26.56
CA ILE A 228 -14.60 -6.00 26.03
C ILE A 228 -15.33 -6.28 24.70
N ASN A 229 -16.63 -6.05 24.63
CA ASN A 229 -17.41 -6.23 23.40
C ASN A 229 -16.94 -5.31 22.27
N GLN A 230 -16.66 -4.03 22.57
CA GLN A 230 -16.12 -3.09 21.58
C GLN A 230 -14.76 -3.54 21.04
N VAL A 231 -13.85 -3.99 21.91
CA VAL A 231 -12.55 -4.49 21.49
C VAL A 231 -12.70 -5.79 20.67
N ASN A 232 -13.66 -6.64 21.02
CA ASN A 232 -13.92 -7.88 20.27
C ASN A 232 -14.41 -7.57 18.84
N ASP A 233 -15.29 -6.58 18.67
CA ASP A 233 -15.72 -6.11 17.35
C ASP A 233 -14.53 -5.56 16.54
N ILE A 234 -13.61 -4.82 17.17
CA ILE A 234 -12.37 -4.35 16.54
C ILE A 234 -11.49 -5.53 16.10
N CYS A 235 -11.28 -6.52 16.95
CA CYS A 235 -10.53 -7.73 16.59
C CYS A 235 -11.14 -8.44 15.37
N ARG A 236 -12.48 -8.55 15.31
CA ARG A 236 -13.18 -9.13 14.15
C ARG A 236 -12.92 -8.32 12.86
N ILE A 237 -13.03 -7.00 12.92
CA ILE A 237 -12.76 -6.12 11.77
C ILE A 237 -11.31 -6.26 11.30
N ILE A 238 -10.35 -6.31 12.23
CA ILE A 238 -8.93 -6.52 11.91
C ILE A 238 -8.75 -7.84 11.14
N VAL A 239 -9.32 -8.94 11.62
CA VAL A 239 -9.21 -10.25 10.97
C VAL A 239 -9.81 -10.23 9.56
N GLU A 240 -10.94 -9.56 9.37
CA GLU A 240 -11.58 -9.38 8.06
C GLU A 240 -10.71 -8.54 7.10
N ASP A 241 -10.18 -7.40 7.58
CA ASP A 241 -9.29 -6.53 6.80
C ASP A 241 -7.98 -7.25 6.41
N MET A 242 -7.46 -8.11 7.29
CA MET A 242 -6.30 -8.95 6.96
C MET A 242 -6.62 -9.93 5.83
N ALA A 243 -7.82 -10.53 5.81
CA ALA A 243 -8.24 -11.41 4.71
C ALA A 243 -8.31 -10.66 3.37
N ASN A 244 -8.86 -9.44 3.38
CA ASN A 244 -8.89 -8.57 2.20
C ASN A 244 -7.49 -8.16 1.75
N SER A 245 -6.59 -7.88 2.69
CA SER A 245 -5.20 -7.50 2.41
C SER A 245 -4.42 -8.64 1.77
N VAL A 246 -4.65 -9.90 2.19
CA VAL A 246 -4.05 -11.08 1.55
C VAL A 246 -4.44 -11.17 0.07
N LEU A 247 -5.73 -10.95 -0.26
CA LEU A 247 -6.19 -10.93 -1.64
C LEU A 247 -5.55 -9.79 -2.46
N ALA A 248 -5.31 -8.63 -1.84
CA ALA A 248 -4.62 -7.52 -2.49
C ALA A 248 -3.16 -7.85 -2.79
N VAL A 249 -2.45 -8.48 -1.85
CA VAL A 249 -1.06 -8.94 -2.07
C VAL A 249 -1.00 -10.00 -3.17
N GLU A 250 -1.94 -10.95 -3.21
CA GLU A 250 -1.99 -11.97 -4.27
C GLU A 250 -2.20 -11.35 -5.66
N LYS A 251 -3.12 -10.38 -5.79
CA LYS A 251 -3.31 -9.63 -7.04
C LYS A 251 -2.05 -8.90 -7.46
N ALA A 252 -1.36 -8.29 -6.51
CA ALA A 252 -0.14 -7.54 -6.78
C ALA A 252 1.01 -8.49 -7.19
N ASN A 253 1.09 -9.69 -6.60
CA ASN A 253 2.07 -10.72 -6.98
C ASN A 253 1.88 -11.17 -8.44
N ARG A 254 0.62 -11.42 -8.83
CA ARG A 254 0.29 -11.70 -10.24
C ARG A 254 0.64 -10.54 -11.18
N GLY A 255 0.52 -9.30 -10.70
CA GLY A 255 0.94 -8.11 -11.45
C GLY A 255 2.45 -8.05 -11.65
N ALA A 256 3.23 -8.40 -10.63
CA ALA A 256 4.69 -8.49 -10.73
C ALA A 256 5.14 -9.58 -11.70
N GLU A 257 4.53 -10.79 -11.64
CA GLU A 257 4.79 -11.86 -12.61
C GLU A 257 4.46 -11.46 -14.06
N ALA A 258 3.37 -10.71 -14.27
CA ALA A 258 3.03 -10.21 -15.60
C ALA A 258 4.01 -9.14 -16.10
N LEU A 259 4.56 -8.31 -15.20
CA LEU A 259 5.61 -7.35 -15.54
C LEU A 259 6.91 -8.04 -15.92
N ASP A 260 7.30 -9.07 -15.18
CA ASP A 260 8.48 -9.91 -15.46
C ASP A 260 8.42 -10.49 -16.89
N LEU A 261 7.30 -11.12 -17.25
CA LEU A 261 7.06 -11.61 -18.61
C LEU A 261 7.06 -10.49 -19.67
N GLY A 262 6.59 -9.29 -19.31
CA GLY A 262 6.62 -8.12 -20.18
C GLY A 262 8.05 -7.63 -20.45
N MET A 263 8.95 -7.74 -19.47
CA MET A 263 10.35 -7.35 -19.60
C MET A 263 11.12 -8.26 -20.55
N ASP A 264 10.88 -9.57 -20.52
CA ASP A 264 11.44 -10.50 -21.51
C ASP A 264 11.10 -10.07 -22.95
N GLY A 265 9.86 -9.61 -23.17
CA GLY A 265 9.41 -9.09 -24.46
C GLY A 265 10.14 -7.79 -24.86
N VAL A 266 10.29 -6.84 -23.94
CA VAL A 266 11.02 -5.59 -24.20
C VAL A 266 12.50 -5.86 -24.46
N GLN A 267 13.10 -6.79 -23.74
CA GLN A 267 14.49 -7.21 -23.95
C GLN A 267 14.67 -7.85 -25.34
N ALA A 268 13.73 -8.69 -25.78
CA ALA A 268 13.76 -9.25 -27.13
C ALA A 268 13.71 -8.15 -28.20
N VAL A 269 12.86 -7.14 -28.03
CA VAL A 269 12.79 -5.98 -28.93
C VAL A 269 14.10 -5.19 -28.93
N ALA A 270 14.70 -4.94 -27.77
CA ALA A 270 15.99 -4.25 -27.68
C ALA A 270 17.10 -5.02 -28.43
N GLN A 271 17.09 -6.35 -28.34
CA GLN A 271 18.02 -7.21 -29.08
C GLN A 271 17.78 -7.14 -30.60
N GLU A 272 16.52 -7.19 -31.05
CA GLU A 272 16.17 -7.03 -32.47
C GLU A 272 16.62 -5.67 -33.01
N ILE A 273 16.51 -4.59 -32.22
CA ILE A 273 17.00 -3.27 -32.61
C ILE A 273 18.52 -3.29 -32.81
N ASN A 274 19.28 -3.91 -31.91
CA ASN A 274 20.73 -4.05 -32.07
C ASN A 274 21.10 -4.81 -33.36
N ASP A 275 20.36 -5.87 -33.69
CA ASP A 275 20.55 -6.62 -34.93
C ASP A 275 20.24 -5.76 -36.17
N VAL A 276 19.20 -4.91 -36.10
CA VAL A 276 18.83 -3.96 -37.16
C VAL A 276 19.91 -2.89 -37.33
N VAL A 277 20.42 -2.32 -36.23
CA VAL A 277 21.55 -1.37 -36.22
C VAL A 277 22.75 -1.97 -36.95
N SER A 278 23.16 -3.19 -36.59
CA SER A 278 24.30 -3.86 -37.24
C SER A 278 24.07 -4.10 -38.74
N LYS A 279 22.85 -4.46 -39.16
CA LYS A 279 22.51 -4.61 -40.58
C LYS A 279 22.60 -3.28 -41.33
N PHE A 280 22.09 -2.19 -40.75
CA PHE A 280 22.15 -0.88 -41.37
C PHE A 280 23.57 -0.31 -41.46
N GLU A 281 24.42 -0.56 -40.46
CA GLU A 281 25.84 -0.19 -40.51
C GLU A 281 26.53 -0.87 -41.71
N ASN A 282 26.33 -2.17 -41.88
CA ASN A 282 26.87 -2.93 -43.01
C ASN A 282 26.35 -2.40 -44.37
N ILE A 283 25.04 -2.09 -44.47
CA ILE A 283 24.45 -1.52 -45.69
C ILE A 283 25.03 -0.13 -45.98
N SER A 284 25.17 0.72 -44.96
CA SER A 284 25.73 2.07 -45.10
C SER A 284 27.19 2.04 -45.55
N GLU A 285 27.99 1.13 -45.00
CA GLU A 285 29.38 0.92 -45.42
C GLU A 285 29.48 0.41 -46.86
N HIS A 286 28.69 -0.60 -47.22
CA HIS A 286 28.66 -1.14 -48.57
C HIS A 286 28.25 -0.08 -49.60
N THR A 287 27.17 0.66 -49.32
CA THR A 287 26.68 1.76 -50.16
C THR A 287 27.75 2.85 -50.30
N SER A 288 28.48 3.18 -49.23
CA SER A 288 29.59 4.13 -49.28
C SER A 288 30.68 3.70 -50.27
N ASN A 289 31.06 2.42 -50.24
CA ASN A 289 32.09 1.88 -51.14
C ASN A 289 31.63 1.89 -52.61
N GLU A 290 30.36 1.55 -52.87
CA GLU A 290 29.77 1.61 -54.21
C GLU A 290 29.70 3.05 -54.75
N LEU A 291 29.24 4.01 -53.93
CA LEU A 291 29.15 5.43 -54.32
C LEU A 291 30.51 6.04 -54.63
N ILE A 292 31.55 5.72 -53.86
CA ILE A 292 32.93 6.15 -54.15
C ILE A 292 33.38 5.64 -55.53
N THR A 293 33.11 4.36 -55.81
CA THR A 293 33.47 3.72 -57.09
C THR A 293 32.69 4.34 -58.26
N GLN A 294 31.39 4.57 -58.07
CA GLN A 294 30.52 5.17 -59.08
C GLN A 294 30.89 6.63 -59.35
N SER A 295 31.20 7.40 -58.31
CA SER A 295 31.67 8.78 -58.42
C SER A 295 32.97 8.86 -59.23
N GLY A 296 33.93 7.96 -58.97
CA GLY A 296 35.14 7.85 -59.77
C GLY A 296 34.86 7.54 -61.25
N SER A 297 33.91 6.65 -61.51
CA SER A 297 33.49 6.29 -62.88
C SER A 297 32.80 7.46 -63.61
N VAL A 298 31.92 8.20 -62.93
CA VAL A 298 31.26 9.40 -63.45
C VAL A 298 32.30 10.48 -63.79
N GLN A 299 33.26 10.72 -62.91
CA GLN A 299 34.34 11.68 -63.19
C GLN A 299 35.16 11.29 -64.43
N GLN A 300 35.45 10.00 -64.60
CA GLN A 300 36.10 9.51 -65.82
C GLN A 300 35.25 9.75 -67.07
N LEU A 301 33.95 9.45 -67.03
CA LEU A 301 33.04 9.70 -68.15
C LEU A 301 32.95 11.19 -68.52
N VAL A 302 32.84 12.07 -67.53
CA VAL A 302 32.87 13.53 -67.73
C VAL A 302 34.19 13.92 -68.42
N SER A 303 35.32 13.38 -67.98
CA SER A 303 36.62 13.66 -68.60
C SER A 303 36.71 13.19 -70.06
N TYR A 304 36.10 12.04 -70.40
CA TYR A 304 36.04 11.54 -71.78
C TYR A 304 35.15 12.42 -72.65
N LEU A 305 33.99 12.84 -72.16
CA LEU A 305 33.10 13.75 -72.88
C LEU A 305 33.77 15.10 -73.17
N GLN A 306 34.51 15.64 -72.20
CA GLN A 306 35.30 16.86 -72.41
C GLN A 306 36.39 16.67 -73.47
N LYS A 307 37.07 15.52 -73.51
CA LYS A 307 38.07 15.21 -74.55
C LYS A 307 37.42 15.12 -75.94
N ILE A 308 36.26 14.46 -76.06
CA ILE A 308 35.51 14.34 -77.32
C ILE A 308 35.10 15.73 -77.83
N ARG A 309 34.53 16.58 -76.96
CA ARG A 309 34.17 17.97 -77.30
C ARG A 309 35.38 18.81 -77.75
N LYS A 310 36.54 18.65 -77.10
CA LYS A 310 37.79 19.35 -77.50
C LYS A 310 38.34 18.87 -78.83
N TYR A 311 38.30 17.57 -79.11
CA TYR A 311 38.77 16.99 -80.36
C TYR A 311 37.96 17.50 -81.55
N ASP A 312 36.65 17.62 -81.39
CA ASP A 312 35.77 18.18 -82.42
C ASP A 312 35.99 19.69 -82.64
N ALA A 313 36.10 20.48 -81.57
CA ALA A 313 36.39 21.91 -81.66
C ALA A 313 37.71 22.20 -82.43
N ALA A 314 38.68 21.29 -82.34
CA ALA A 314 39.93 21.39 -83.11
C ALA A 314 39.77 21.00 -84.60
N ASN A 315 38.84 20.09 -84.92
CA ASN A 315 38.60 19.62 -86.29
C ASN A 315 37.57 20.47 -87.07
N MET A 316 36.74 21.29 -86.41
CA MET A 316 35.85 22.26 -87.06
C MET A 316 36.53 23.56 -87.50
N VAL A 317 37.75 23.85 -87.00
CA VAL A 317 38.55 25.05 -87.34
C VAL A 317 39.54 24.77 -88.50
N SER A 318 39.66 23.51 -88.92
CA SER A 318 40.47 23.02 -90.06
C SER A 318 39.65 22.89 -91.33
#